data_AF-A0A2T0HIC1-F1
#
_entry.id   AF-A0A2T0HIC1-F1
#
_cell.length_a   1.000
_cell.length_b   1.000
_cell.length_c   1.000
_cell.angle_alpha   90.00
_cell.angle_beta   90.00
_cell.angle_gamma   90.00
#
_symmetry.space_group_name_H-M   'P 1'
#
loop_
_entity.id
_entity.type
_entity.pdbx_description
1 polymer ?
#
loop_
_entity_poly.entity_id
_entity_poly.type
_entity_poly.pdbx_seq_one_letter_code
_entity_poly.pdbx_strand_id
1 'polypeptide(L)'
;PGKEEYLDSEKYEIRPRDFTAPGNIIAEIAQLNRIRRQNPALHTHLGLKLYNAWNDNILYFGKRSEDGSNFILVAVNLDPHNAQEAHFELPLWEMGLPDDAQTQGEDL
;
A
#
# COMPACT_ATOMS: atom_id res chain seq x y z
N PRO A 1 -20.64 -8.15 -21.65
CA PRO A 1 -20.71 -8.10 -20.17
C PRO A 1 -19.86 -9.24 -19.57
N GLY A 2 -19.04 -8.95 -18.56
CA GLY A 2 -18.16 -9.95 -17.92
C GLY A 2 -16.87 -10.29 -18.67
N LYS A 3 -16.45 -9.46 -19.63
CA LYS A 3 -15.12 -9.55 -20.24
C LYS A 3 -14.18 -8.61 -19.50
N GLU A 4 -12.95 -9.02 -19.27
CA GLU A 4 -11.87 -8.18 -18.70
C GLU A 4 -11.15 -7.34 -19.76
N GLU A 5 -11.59 -7.42 -21.02
CA GLU A 5 -11.05 -6.60 -22.10
C GLU A 5 -11.56 -5.16 -22.03
N TYR A 6 -10.66 -4.21 -22.26
CA TYR A 6 -11.02 -2.81 -22.44
C TYR A 6 -11.98 -2.65 -23.62
N LEU A 7 -13.01 -1.83 -23.40
CA LEU A 7 -13.84 -1.31 -24.49
C LEU A 7 -12.96 -0.49 -25.43
N ASP A 8 -12.97 -0.84 -26.72
CA ASP A 8 -12.19 -0.20 -27.78
C ASP A 8 -10.68 -0.15 -27.45
N SER A 9 -10.10 -1.34 -27.39
CA SER A 9 -8.71 -1.54 -26.95
C SER A 9 -7.70 -0.86 -27.87
N GLU A 10 -6.72 -0.16 -27.27
CA GLU A 10 -5.57 0.44 -27.97
C GLU A 10 -4.75 -0.55 -28.80
N LYS A 11 -4.91 -1.86 -28.55
CA LYS A 11 -4.31 -2.91 -29.37
C LYS A 11 -4.78 -2.87 -30.84
N TYR A 12 -5.97 -2.32 -31.09
CA TYR A 12 -6.61 -2.32 -32.41
C TYR A 12 -6.90 -0.92 -32.95
N GLU A 13 -6.77 0.12 -32.12
CA GLU A 13 -7.00 1.52 -32.49
C GLU A 13 -6.06 2.49 -31.76
N ILE A 14 -5.76 3.63 -32.37
CA ILE A 14 -4.98 4.69 -31.71
C ILE A 14 -5.90 5.45 -30.77
N ARG A 15 -5.54 5.55 -29.48
CA ARG A 15 -6.26 6.38 -28.50
C ARG A 15 -5.37 7.48 -27.94
N PRO A 16 -5.53 8.73 -28.40
CA PRO A 16 -4.85 9.86 -27.77
C PRO A 16 -5.43 10.08 -26.36
N ARG A 17 -4.56 10.29 -25.36
CA ARG A 17 -4.93 10.55 -23.98
C ARG A 17 -4.35 11.89 -23.52
N ASP A 18 -5.16 12.66 -22.80
CA ASP A 18 -4.68 13.83 -22.05
C ASP A 18 -4.25 13.38 -20.65
N PHE A 19 -2.93 13.29 -20.45
CA PHE A 19 -2.36 12.91 -19.16
C PHE A 19 -2.47 14.02 -18.10
N THR A 20 -2.88 15.23 -18.47
CA THR A 20 -3.07 16.35 -17.54
C THR A 20 -4.53 16.54 -17.11
N ALA A 21 -5.45 15.73 -17.65
CA ALA A 21 -6.86 15.79 -17.32
C ALA A 21 -7.14 15.50 -15.83
N PRO A 22 -8.16 16.14 -15.22
CA PRO A 22 -8.55 15.88 -13.84
C PRO A 22 -9.03 14.44 -13.65
N GLY A 23 -8.71 13.85 -12.49
CA GLY A 23 -9.01 12.46 -12.17
C GLY A 23 -7.91 11.45 -12.53
N ASN A 24 -6.85 11.88 -13.23
CA ASN A 24 -5.67 11.06 -13.44
C ASN A 24 -4.89 10.87 -12.13
N ILE A 25 -4.53 9.62 -11.83
CA ILE A 25 -3.83 9.22 -10.60
C ILE A 25 -2.29 9.33 -10.70
N ILE A 26 -1.78 10.23 -11.53
CA ILE A 26 -0.34 10.31 -11.83
C ILE A 26 0.47 10.71 -10.59
N ALA A 27 -0.07 11.63 -9.79
CA ALA A 27 0.59 12.13 -8.59
C ALA A 27 0.75 11.02 -7.54
N GLU A 28 -0.30 10.23 -7.33
CA GLU A 28 -0.39 9.11 -6.41
C GLU A 28 0.59 8.00 -6.83
N ILE A 29 0.61 7.64 -8.12
CA ILE A 29 1.57 6.66 -8.66
C ILE A 29 3.02 7.18 -8.54
N ALA A 30 3.25 8.48 -8.74
CA ALA A 30 4.56 9.07 -8.57
C ALA A 30 5.03 9.05 -7.10
N GLN A 31 4.14 9.32 -6.15
CA GLN A 31 4.39 9.21 -4.71
C GLN A 31 4.70 7.77 -4.32
N LEU A 32 3.87 6.80 -4.72
CA LEU A 32 4.12 5.37 -4.46
C LEU A 32 5.49 4.92 -4.99
N ASN A 33 5.87 5.35 -6.19
CA ASN A 33 7.19 5.04 -6.74
C ASN A 33 8.34 5.70 -5.97
N ARG A 34 8.12 6.90 -5.40
CA ARG A 34 9.10 7.57 -4.53
C ARG A 34 9.27 6.79 -3.22
N ILE A 35 8.17 6.45 -2.56
CA ILE A 35 8.16 5.64 -1.33
C ILE A 35 8.89 4.32 -1.57
N ARG A 36 8.57 3.62 -2.66
CA ARG A 36 9.27 2.39 -3.06
C ARG A 36 10.76 2.61 -3.16
N ARG A 37 11.24 3.62 -3.89
CA ARG A 37 12.69 3.88 -4.05
C ARG A 37 13.40 4.17 -2.73
N GLN A 38 12.74 4.86 -1.81
CA GLN A 38 13.33 5.26 -0.52
C GLN A 38 13.36 4.13 0.51
N ASN A 39 12.59 3.05 0.32
CA ASN A 39 12.40 2.03 1.33
C ASN A 39 12.79 0.62 0.84
N PRO A 40 13.96 0.10 1.23
CA PRO A 40 14.44 -1.22 0.83
C PRO A 40 13.49 -2.37 1.16
N ALA A 41 12.66 -2.24 2.20
CA ALA A 41 11.66 -3.25 2.55
C ALA A 41 10.66 -3.54 1.41
N LEU A 42 10.45 -2.60 0.48
CA LEU A 42 9.52 -2.74 -0.66
C LEU A 42 10.19 -3.28 -1.94
N HIS A 43 11.50 -3.53 -1.93
CA HIS A 43 12.26 -3.95 -3.13
C HIS A 43 12.26 -5.46 -3.33
N THR A 44 11.95 -6.23 -2.29
CA THR A 44 11.83 -7.69 -2.33
C THR A 44 10.39 -8.13 -2.10
N HIS A 45 10.02 -9.33 -2.54
CA HIS A 45 8.75 -9.96 -2.19
C HIS A 45 8.78 -10.60 -0.79
N LEU A 46 9.97 -10.89 -0.26
CA LEU A 46 10.19 -11.45 1.08
C LEU A 46 9.89 -10.44 2.20
N GLY A 47 9.86 -10.90 3.46
CA GLY A 47 9.65 -10.04 4.62
C GLY A 47 8.24 -9.44 4.72
N LEU A 48 7.26 -10.03 4.02
CA LEU A 48 5.84 -9.71 4.15
C LEU A 48 5.25 -10.46 5.36
N LYS A 49 4.48 -9.74 6.19
CA LYS A 49 3.67 -10.34 7.24
C LYS A 49 2.30 -9.68 7.30
N LEU A 50 1.24 -10.48 7.33
CA LEU A 50 -0.12 -9.99 7.55
C LEU A 50 -0.36 -9.82 9.05
N TYR A 51 -1.05 -8.76 9.41
CA TYR A 51 -1.45 -8.47 10.79
C TYR A 51 -2.97 -8.38 10.88
N ASN A 52 -3.48 -8.53 12.09
CA ASN A 52 -4.90 -8.41 12.34
C ASN A 52 -5.29 -6.93 12.40
N ALA A 53 -6.31 -6.56 11.63
CA ALA A 53 -7.11 -5.37 11.85
C ALA A 53 -8.54 -5.84 12.10
N TRP A 54 -9.21 -5.29 13.12
CA TRP A 54 -10.56 -5.73 13.51
C TRP A 54 -11.63 -5.10 12.61
N ASN A 55 -11.49 -5.27 11.29
CA ASN A 55 -12.45 -4.94 10.25
C ASN A 55 -12.07 -5.69 8.95
N ASP A 56 -12.96 -6.52 8.43
CA ASP A 56 -12.71 -7.34 7.23
C ASP A 56 -12.50 -6.50 5.95
N ASN A 57 -12.92 -5.23 5.95
CA ASN A 57 -12.66 -4.30 4.86
C ASN A 57 -11.29 -3.62 4.95
N ILE A 58 -10.49 -3.88 5.99
CA ILE A 58 -9.14 -3.31 6.14
C ILE A 58 -8.10 -4.43 6.06
N LEU A 59 -7.28 -4.38 5.00
CA LEU A 59 -6.10 -5.21 4.88
C LEU A 59 -4.91 -4.51 5.56
N TYR A 60 -4.34 -5.15 6.58
CA TYR A 60 -3.20 -4.61 7.32
C TYR A 60 -2.00 -5.57 7.24
N PHE A 61 -0.86 -5.06 6.77
CA PHE A 61 0.36 -5.85 6.63
C PHE A 61 1.61 -5.00 6.84
N GLY A 62 2.71 -5.68 7.13
CA GLY A 62 4.03 -5.07 7.19
C GLY A 62 5.02 -5.68 6.22
N LYS A 63 6.04 -4.88 5.92
CA LYS A 63 7.17 -5.22 5.07
C LYS A 63 8.45 -4.84 5.79
N ARG A 64 9.42 -5.76 5.81
CA ARG A 64 10.73 -5.52 6.42
C ARG A 64 11.87 -5.82 5.45
N SER A 65 12.94 -5.04 5.51
CA SER A 65 14.20 -5.36 4.86
C SER A 65 14.87 -6.59 5.52
N GLU A 66 15.73 -7.28 4.79
CA GLU A 66 16.40 -8.50 5.28
C GLU A 66 17.28 -8.24 6.51
N ASP A 67 17.99 -7.11 6.52
CA ASP A 67 18.80 -6.63 7.65
C ASP A 67 17.96 -6.07 8.81
N GLY A 68 16.66 -5.92 8.59
CA GLY A 68 15.70 -5.46 9.56
C GLY A 68 15.73 -3.97 9.91
N SER A 69 16.50 -3.15 9.17
CA SER A 69 16.68 -1.71 9.41
C SER A 69 15.54 -0.83 8.89
N ASN A 70 14.75 -1.32 7.92
CA ASN A 70 13.61 -0.62 7.35
C ASN A 70 12.35 -1.47 7.55
N PHE A 71 11.33 -0.89 8.18
CA PHE A 71 10.07 -1.54 8.47
C PHE A 71 8.93 -0.60 8.06
N ILE A 72 8.02 -1.09 7.23
CA ILE A 72 6.86 -0.36 6.74
C ILE A 72 5.60 -1.11 7.16
N LEU A 73 4.61 -0.35 7.62
CA LEU A 73 3.25 -0.82 7.85
C LEU A 73 2.33 -0.20 6.82
N VAL A 74 1.40 -1.00 6.30
CA VAL A 74 0.44 -0.59 5.27
C VAL A 74 -0.94 -1.05 5.70
N ALA A 75 -1.88 -0.12 5.74
CA ALA A 75 -3.31 -0.39 5.91
C ALA A 75 -4.05 0.05 4.64
N VAL A 76 -4.87 -0.84 4.08
CA VAL A 76 -5.64 -0.57 2.84
C VAL A 76 -7.12 -0.80 3.11
N ASN A 77 -7.93 0.23 2.88
CA ASN A 77 -9.39 0.09 2.82
C ASN A 77 -9.78 -0.56 1.48
N LEU A 78 -10.46 -1.69 1.54
CA LEU A 78 -10.94 -2.46 0.40
C LEU A 78 -12.31 -2.00 -0.10
N ASP A 79 -13.02 -1.15 0.66
CA ASP A 79 -14.26 -0.51 0.25
C ASP A 79 -13.97 0.85 -0.42
N PRO A 80 -14.18 0.99 -1.75
CA PRO A 80 -13.88 2.22 -2.47
C PRO A 80 -14.94 3.31 -2.28
N HIS A 81 -16.04 3.04 -1.58
CA HIS A 81 -17.20 3.93 -1.47
C HIS A 81 -17.39 4.50 -0.07
N ASN A 82 -16.97 3.78 0.98
CA ASN A 82 -17.21 4.18 2.36
C ASN A 82 -15.93 4.27 3.18
N ALA A 83 -15.94 5.18 4.16
CA ALA A 83 -14.93 5.21 5.20
C ALA A 83 -15.03 3.96 6.07
N GLN A 84 -13.89 3.39 6.44
CA GLN A 84 -13.79 2.22 7.31
C GLN A 84 -12.89 2.55 8.50
N GLU A 85 -13.28 2.07 9.68
CA GLU A 85 -12.51 2.19 10.92
C GLU A 85 -12.13 0.80 11.40
N ALA A 86 -10.91 0.66 11.93
CA ALA A 86 -10.46 -0.57 12.59
C ALA A 86 -9.55 -0.22 13.76
N HIS A 87 -9.65 -1.04 14.80
CA HIS A 87 -8.54 -1.21 15.71
C HIS A 87 -7.45 -2.05 15.02
N PHE A 88 -6.19 -1.83 15.38
CA PHE A 88 -5.07 -2.67 14.98
C PHE A 88 -3.97 -2.56 16.03
N GLU A 89 -3.07 -3.54 16.05
CA GLU A 89 -1.89 -3.52 16.93
C GLU A 89 -0.66 -3.07 16.14
N LEU A 90 0.18 -2.27 16.80
CA LEU A 90 1.51 -2.01 16.31
C LEU A 90 2.41 -3.19 16.70
N PRO A 91 3.06 -3.88 15.75
CA PRO A 91 3.79 -5.12 16.03
C PRO A 91 5.18 -4.86 16.63
N LEU A 92 5.21 -4.26 17.83
CA LEU A 92 6.43 -3.86 18.55
C LEU A 92 7.41 -5.03 18.75
N TRP A 93 6.89 -6.24 18.95
CA TRP A 93 7.69 -7.46 19.11
C TRP A 93 8.54 -7.79 17.88
N GLU A 94 8.14 -7.38 16.67
CA GLU A 94 8.94 -7.57 15.44
C GLU A 94 10.18 -6.66 15.42
N MET A 95 10.10 -5.56 16.15
CA MET A 95 11.18 -4.59 16.34
C MET A 95 12.02 -4.92 17.58
N GLY A 96 11.70 -5.99 18.32
CA GLY A 96 12.35 -6.34 19.58
C GLY A 96 12.06 -5.33 20.70
N LEU A 97 10.95 -4.58 20.60
CA LEU A 97 10.53 -3.58 21.56
C LEU A 97 9.53 -4.18 22.57
N PRO A 98 9.50 -3.67 23.82
CA PRO A 98 8.46 -4.05 24.78
C PRO A 98 7.08 -3.51 24.38
N ASP A 99 6.03 -4.11 24.93
CA ASP A 99 4.63 -3.81 24.57
C ASP A 99 4.20 -2.36 24.89
N ASP A 100 4.91 -1.69 25.80
CA ASP A 100 4.69 -0.29 26.18
C ASP A 100 5.66 0.69 25.50
N ALA A 101 6.46 0.21 24.54
CA ALA A 101 7.41 1.07 23.85
C ALA A 101 6.72 2.19 23.08
N GLN A 102 7.27 3.39 23.21
CA GLN A 102 6.86 4.52 22.37
C GLN A 102 7.61 4.45 21.04
N THR A 103 6.86 4.56 19.95
CA THR A 103 7.40 4.61 18.59
C THR A 103 6.92 5.86 17.88
N GLN A 104 7.76 6.41 17.01
CA GLN A 104 7.36 7.47 16.09
C GLN A 104 7.09 6.86 14.70
N GLY A 105 5.89 7.13 14.17
CA GLY A 105 5.53 6.80 12.79
C GLY A 105 5.47 8.07 11.93
N GLU A 106 5.78 7.92 10.66
CA GLU A 106 5.57 8.94 9.62
C GLU A 106 4.62 8.35 8.57
N ASP A 107 3.66 9.16 8.12
CA ASP A 107 2.84 8.84 6.96
C ASP A 107 3.58 9.29 5.69
N LEU A 108 3.73 8.39 4.72
CA LEU A 108 4.71 8.48 3.61
C LEU A 108 4.12 9.01 2.30
#